data_AF-R0LLV8-F1
#
_entry.id   AF-R0LLV8-F1
#
_cell.length_a   1.000
_cell.length_b   1.000
_cell.length_c   1.000
_cell.angle_alpha   90.00
_cell.angle_beta   90.00
_cell.angle_gamma   90.00
#
_symmetry.space_group_name_H-M   'P 1'
#
loop_
_entity.id
_entity.type
_entity.pdbx_description
1 polymer ?
#
loop_
_entity_poly.entity_id
_entity_poly.type
_entity_poly.pdbx_seq_one_letter_code
_entity_poly.pdbx_strand_id
1 'polypeptide(L)'
;VSELQEEGINAINLPLSPIPFELDPEDTMLEENEVRTMVDPNSRNDPKLQELMKVLIDWINDVLVGERIIVKDLAEDLYDGQVLQKLFEKLESEKLNVAEVTQSEIAQKQKLQTVLEKINETLKLPPRSIKWNVDSVHAKSLVAILHLLVALSQYFRAPIRLPDHVSIQVVVVQKREGILQSRQIQEEITGNTEAFSGRHERDAFDTLFDHAPDKLNVVKKTLITFVNKHLNKLNLEVTELETQFADGVYLVLLMGLLEGYFVPLHSFFLTPDSFEQKVLNVSFAFELMQDSGLEKPKPRPEDIVNCDLKSTLRVLYNLFTKYRNVE
;
A
#
# COMPACT_ATOMS: atom_id res chain seq x y z
N VAL A 1 -29.82 9.10 32.77
CA VAL A 1 -28.53 9.40 32.09
C VAL A 1 -27.43 8.52 32.67
N SER A 2 -27.19 8.53 33.99
CA SER A 2 -26.15 7.70 34.65
C SER A 2 -26.31 6.18 34.42
N GLU A 3 -27.51 5.61 34.58
CA GLU A 3 -27.72 4.15 34.51
C GLU A 3 -27.55 3.58 33.09
N LEU A 4 -28.06 4.29 32.06
CA LEU A 4 -27.90 3.89 30.65
C LEU A 4 -26.44 3.97 30.18
N GLN A 5 -25.68 4.95 30.69
CA GLN A 5 -24.25 5.09 30.42
C GLN A 5 -23.46 3.94 31.08
N GLU A 6 -23.79 3.62 32.32
CA GLU A 6 -23.16 2.53 33.07
C GLU A 6 -23.47 1.15 32.47
N GLU A 7 -24.71 0.95 31.98
CA GLU A 7 -25.11 -0.25 31.23
C GLU A 7 -24.39 -0.37 29.88
N GLY A 8 -24.22 0.74 29.15
CA GLY A 8 -23.44 0.78 27.91
C GLY A 8 -21.96 0.48 28.12
N ILE A 9 -21.35 1.05 29.18
CA ILE A 9 -19.96 0.79 29.57
C ILE A 9 -19.75 -0.68 29.94
N ASN A 10 -20.69 -1.30 30.67
CA ASN A 10 -20.62 -2.71 31.04
C ASN A 10 -20.89 -3.66 29.87
N ALA A 11 -21.69 -3.26 28.89
CA ALA A 11 -21.91 -4.03 27.67
C ALA A 11 -20.69 -4.05 26.75
N ILE A 12 -19.85 -3.00 26.78
CA ILE A 12 -18.71 -2.82 25.88
C ILE A 12 -17.38 -3.29 26.52
N ASN A 13 -17.17 -3.07 27.82
CA ASN A 13 -15.93 -3.46 28.50
C ASN A 13 -15.94 -4.95 28.89
N LEU A 14 -15.00 -5.71 28.34
CA LEU A 14 -14.74 -7.08 28.80
C LEU A 14 -14.14 -7.07 30.21
N PRO A 15 -14.55 -7.99 31.11
CA PRO A 15 -14.07 -8.05 32.49
C PRO A 15 -12.57 -8.33 32.66
N LEU A 16 -11.82 -8.54 31.56
CA LEU A 16 -10.39 -8.87 31.54
C LEU A 16 -9.56 -7.99 30.57
N SER A 17 -10.12 -6.94 29.97
CA SER A 17 -9.33 -6.03 29.11
C SER A 17 -8.44 -5.13 29.98
N PRO A 18 -7.11 -5.07 29.73
CA PRO A 18 -6.20 -4.22 30.50
C PRO A 18 -6.39 -2.72 30.21
N ILE A 19 -7.03 -2.37 29.09
CA ILE A 19 -7.36 -0.99 28.70
C ILE A 19 -8.89 -0.90 28.56
N PRO A 20 -9.57 -0.07 29.38
CA PRO A 20 -10.99 0.20 29.22
C PRO A 20 -11.24 1.03 27.97
N PHE A 21 -12.39 0.82 27.31
CA PHE A 21 -12.83 1.69 26.22
C PHE A 21 -13.12 3.09 26.78
N GLU A 22 -12.41 4.12 26.29
CA GLU A 22 -12.84 5.51 26.44
C GLU A 22 -13.98 5.73 25.45
N LEU A 23 -15.22 5.78 25.97
CA LEU A 23 -16.43 5.97 25.17
C LEU A 23 -16.84 7.44 25.24
N ASP A 24 -17.04 8.08 24.09
CA ASP A 24 -17.73 9.36 24.06
C ASP A 24 -19.23 9.13 24.35
N PRO A 25 -19.94 10.08 24.98
CA PRO A 25 -21.36 9.93 25.29
C PRO A 25 -22.22 9.56 24.08
N GLU A 26 -21.85 10.05 22.89
CA GLU A 26 -22.50 9.74 21.62
C GLU A 26 -22.33 8.28 21.17
N ASP A 27 -21.27 7.59 21.59
CA ASP A 27 -21.03 6.19 21.23
C ASP A 27 -21.98 5.22 21.95
N THR A 28 -22.58 5.65 23.06
CA THR A 28 -23.54 4.87 23.86
C THR A 28 -25.00 5.14 23.52
N MET A 29 -25.27 6.22 22.76
CA MET A 29 -26.62 6.66 22.41
C MET A 29 -27.06 6.15 21.04
N LEU A 30 -27.32 4.84 20.95
CA LEU A 30 -27.82 4.20 19.73
C LEU A 30 -29.36 4.23 19.63
N GLU A 31 -29.88 4.48 18.42
CA GLU A 31 -31.27 4.24 18.04
C GLU A 31 -31.56 2.74 17.88
N GLU A 32 -32.84 2.36 17.88
CA GLU A 32 -33.27 0.96 17.81
C GLU A 32 -32.83 0.32 16.47
N ASN A 33 -32.06 -0.78 16.54
CA ASN A 33 -31.35 -1.45 15.43
C ASN A 33 -30.12 -0.74 14.88
N GLU A 34 -29.70 0.41 15.42
CA GLU A 34 -28.48 1.08 15.01
C GLU A 34 -27.26 0.23 15.39
N VAL A 35 -26.25 0.23 14.50
CA VAL A 35 -25.02 -0.54 14.63
C VAL A 35 -23.84 0.42 14.59
N ARG A 36 -23.03 0.42 15.63
CA ARG A 36 -21.79 1.22 15.70
C ARG A 36 -20.59 0.31 15.87
N THR A 37 -19.52 0.65 15.15
CA THR A 37 -18.29 -0.15 15.13
C THR A 37 -17.18 0.67 15.76
N MET A 38 -16.61 0.15 16.84
CA MET A 38 -15.54 0.79 17.59
C MET A 38 -14.27 -0.05 17.44
N VAL A 39 -13.13 0.61 17.25
CA VAL A 39 -11.84 -0.10 17.19
C VAL A 39 -11.41 -0.47 18.61
N ASP A 40 -11.02 -1.72 18.83
CA ASP A 40 -10.46 -2.15 20.12
C ASP A 40 -9.16 -1.35 20.39
N PRO A 41 -9.04 -0.67 21.55
CA PRO A 41 -7.84 0.09 21.91
C PRO A 41 -6.56 -0.75 21.85
N ASN A 42 -6.63 -2.05 22.12
CA ASN A 42 -5.47 -2.95 22.03
C ASN A 42 -5.03 -3.17 20.58
N SER A 43 -5.95 -3.12 19.61
CA SER A 43 -5.60 -3.24 18.18
C SER A 43 -4.82 -2.02 17.67
N ARG A 44 -5.02 -0.83 18.25
CA ARG A 44 -4.24 0.38 17.91
C ARG A 44 -2.75 0.25 18.28
N ASN A 45 -2.43 -0.66 19.21
CA ASN A 45 -1.06 -0.95 19.63
C ASN A 45 -0.42 -2.09 18.82
N ASP A 46 -1.13 -2.69 17.85
CA ASP A 46 -0.56 -3.71 16.97
C ASP A 46 0.55 -3.10 16.09
N PRO A 47 1.80 -3.61 16.15
CA PRO A 47 2.90 -3.10 15.34
C PRO A 47 2.63 -3.13 13.83
N LYS A 48 1.90 -4.14 13.33
CA LYS A 48 1.56 -4.24 11.90
C LYS A 48 0.55 -3.19 11.47
N LEU A 49 -0.42 -2.87 12.34
CA LEU A 49 -1.37 -1.81 12.07
C LEU A 49 -0.66 -0.44 12.06
N GLN A 50 0.24 -0.21 13.00
CA GLN A 50 1.04 1.01 13.05
C GLN A 50 1.93 1.16 11.81
N GLU A 51 2.55 0.07 11.35
CA GLU A 51 3.31 0.04 10.10
C GLU A 51 2.41 0.39 8.90
N LEU A 52 1.23 -0.24 8.78
CA LEU A 52 0.27 0.07 7.71
C LEU A 52 -0.12 1.54 7.71
N MET A 53 -0.49 2.08 8.87
CA MET A 53 -0.86 3.49 9.02
C MET A 53 0.30 4.40 8.59
N LYS A 54 1.52 4.10 9.04
CA LYS A 54 2.71 4.86 8.68
C LYS A 54 2.96 4.85 7.17
N VAL A 55 2.94 3.67 6.55
CA VAL A 55 3.15 3.52 5.10
C VAL A 55 2.12 4.31 4.30
N LEU A 56 0.85 4.29 4.72
CA LEU A 56 -0.21 5.06 4.07
C LEU A 56 -0.05 6.58 4.29
N ILE A 57 0.36 7.02 5.49
CA ILE A 57 0.63 8.43 5.77
C ILE A 57 1.80 8.93 4.92
N ASP A 58 2.92 8.19 4.92
CA ASP A 58 4.12 8.54 4.14
C ASP A 58 3.77 8.64 2.65
N TRP A 59 2.98 7.69 2.12
CA TRP A 59 2.47 7.74 0.76
C TRP A 59 1.64 9.00 0.44
N ILE A 60 0.64 9.30 1.27
CA ILE A 60 -0.23 10.45 1.04
C ILE A 60 0.60 11.74 1.09
N ASN A 61 1.53 11.83 2.02
CA ASN A 61 2.43 12.97 2.15
C ASN A 61 3.34 13.13 0.94
N ASP A 62 3.91 12.05 0.42
CA ASP A 62 4.74 12.07 -0.79
C ASP A 62 3.95 12.52 -2.02
N VAL A 63 2.70 12.05 -2.18
CA VAL A 63 1.82 12.47 -3.29
C VAL A 63 1.40 13.93 -3.17
N LEU A 64 1.18 14.43 -1.95
CA LEU A 64 0.63 15.76 -1.70
C LEU A 64 1.65 16.83 -1.29
N VAL A 65 2.94 16.50 -1.27
CA VAL A 65 4.02 17.43 -0.91
C VAL A 65 4.00 18.71 -1.76
N GLY A 66 3.64 18.60 -3.04
CA GLY A 66 3.51 19.73 -3.95
C GLY A 66 2.37 20.70 -3.60
N GLU A 67 1.34 20.21 -2.91
CA GLU A 67 0.21 21.02 -2.41
C GLU A 67 0.44 21.52 -0.97
N ARG A 68 1.59 21.21 -0.38
CA ARG A 68 1.96 21.56 1.01
C ARG A 68 0.99 21.01 2.05
N ILE A 69 0.39 19.87 1.76
CA ILE A 69 -0.48 19.14 2.69
C ILE A 69 0.39 18.13 3.44
N ILE A 70 0.21 18.05 4.76
CA ILE A 70 0.92 17.11 5.63
C ILE A 70 -0.13 16.43 6.51
N VAL A 71 -0.28 15.13 6.32
CA VAL A 71 -1.07 14.22 7.13
C VAL A 71 -0.23 13.67 8.27
N LYS A 72 -0.81 13.62 9.46
CA LYS A 72 -0.22 13.06 10.68
C LYS A 72 -1.11 11.98 11.28
N ASP A 73 -2.42 12.11 11.15
CA ASP A 73 -3.38 11.13 11.64
C ASP A 73 -4.46 10.89 10.58
N LEU A 74 -4.59 9.64 10.14
CA LEU A 74 -5.51 9.29 9.06
C LEU A 74 -6.97 9.58 9.40
N ALA A 75 -7.38 9.40 10.66
CA ALA A 75 -8.76 9.61 11.08
C ALA A 75 -9.07 11.11 11.26
N GLU A 76 -8.14 11.88 11.81
CA GLU A 76 -8.31 13.31 12.06
C GLU A 76 -8.11 14.18 10.82
N ASP A 77 -7.30 13.74 9.85
CA ASP A 77 -6.96 14.57 8.69
C ASP A 77 -7.83 14.27 7.45
N LEU A 78 -8.48 13.10 7.37
CA LEU A 78 -9.25 12.70 6.17
C LEU A 78 -10.78 12.81 6.34
N TYR A 79 -11.29 12.96 7.57
CA TYR A 79 -12.73 12.89 7.88
C TYR A 79 -13.58 13.96 7.21
N ASP A 80 -13.02 15.12 6.86
CA ASP A 80 -13.75 16.22 6.23
C ASP A 80 -13.76 16.13 4.69
N GLY A 81 -13.04 15.14 4.14
CA GLY A 81 -12.92 14.90 2.70
C GLY A 81 -11.91 15.79 1.97
N GLN A 82 -11.24 16.73 2.64
CA GLN A 82 -10.28 17.64 1.99
C GLN A 82 -9.05 16.88 1.46
N VAL A 83 -8.41 16.10 2.33
CA VAL A 83 -7.21 15.36 1.96
C VAL A 83 -7.54 14.27 0.94
N LEU A 84 -8.67 13.58 1.10
CA LEU A 84 -9.15 12.58 0.15
C LEU A 84 -9.40 13.16 -1.24
N GLN A 85 -10.02 14.34 -1.32
CA GLN A 85 -10.18 15.07 -2.58
C GLN A 85 -8.82 15.29 -3.25
N LYS A 86 -7.87 15.89 -2.53
CA LYS A 86 -6.57 16.25 -3.09
C LYS A 86 -5.74 15.05 -3.52
N LEU A 87 -5.76 14.00 -2.70
CA LEU A 87 -5.13 12.73 -3.03
C LEU A 87 -5.70 12.19 -4.34
N PHE A 88 -7.03 12.11 -4.44
CA PHE A 88 -7.69 11.56 -5.62
C PHE A 88 -7.46 12.42 -6.88
N GLU A 89 -7.51 13.76 -6.77
CA GLU A 89 -7.21 14.67 -7.88
C GLU A 89 -5.79 14.48 -8.42
N LYS A 90 -4.81 14.18 -7.55
CA LYS A 90 -3.44 13.87 -7.99
C LYS A 90 -3.32 12.50 -8.63
N LEU A 91 -3.99 11.50 -8.09
CA LEU A 91 -3.92 10.14 -8.62
C LEU A 91 -4.62 10.01 -9.98
N GLU A 92 -5.76 10.66 -10.18
CA GLU A 92 -6.50 10.64 -11.45
C GLU A 92 -6.00 11.70 -12.45
N SER A 93 -5.23 12.70 -11.99
CA SER A 93 -4.87 13.90 -12.77
C SER A 93 -6.09 14.68 -13.29
N GLU A 94 -7.24 14.53 -12.62
CA GLU A 94 -8.51 15.21 -12.91
C GLU A 94 -8.95 16.02 -11.69
N LYS A 95 -9.51 17.23 -11.90
CA LYS A 95 -10.03 18.05 -10.79
C LYS A 95 -11.47 17.68 -10.47
N LEU A 96 -11.79 17.59 -9.19
CA LEU A 96 -13.16 17.37 -8.74
C LEU A 96 -13.92 18.69 -8.63
N ASN A 97 -15.20 18.68 -8.98
CA ASN A 97 -16.08 19.84 -8.83
C ASN A 97 -16.65 19.91 -7.40
N VAL A 98 -15.79 20.21 -6.43
CA VAL A 98 -16.16 20.37 -5.02
C VAL A 98 -15.56 21.67 -4.46
N ALA A 99 -16.17 22.21 -3.40
CA ALA A 99 -15.70 23.42 -2.75
C ALA A 99 -14.29 23.22 -2.18
N GLU A 100 -13.37 24.18 -2.35
CA GLU A 100 -11.98 24.04 -1.91
C GLU A 100 -11.83 23.92 -0.39
N VAL A 101 -12.76 24.51 0.38
CA VAL A 101 -12.77 24.48 1.85
C VAL A 101 -14.21 24.37 2.34
N THR A 102 -14.43 23.60 3.39
CA THR A 102 -15.76 23.39 4.00
C THR A 102 -15.69 23.64 5.50
N GLN A 103 -16.55 24.52 6.02
CA GLN A 103 -16.57 24.89 7.44
C GLN A 103 -17.74 24.26 8.21
N SER A 104 -18.83 23.87 7.53
CA SER A 104 -19.99 23.26 8.17
C SER A 104 -20.00 21.75 7.97
N GLU A 105 -20.56 21.04 8.95
CA GLU A 105 -20.72 19.58 8.91
C GLU A 105 -21.48 19.12 7.64
N ILE A 106 -22.55 19.83 7.30
CA ILE A 106 -23.36 19.56 6.09
C ILE A 106 -22.49 19.68 4.83
N ALA A 107 -21.63 20.69 4.75
CA ALA A 107 -20.76 20.89 3.59
C ALA A 107 -19.65 19.82 3.52
N GLN A 108 -19.10 19.40 4.67
CA GLN A 108 -18.14 18.30 4.74
C GLN A 108 -18.76 16.99 4.23
N LYS A 109 -19.97 16.65 4.71
CA LYS A 109 -20.69 15.45 4.24
C LYS A 109 -21.01 15.51 2.74
N GLN A 110 -21.42 16.67 2.21
CA GLN A 110 -21.65 16.85 0.77
C GLN A 110 -20.36 16.70 -0.06
N LYS A 111 -19.23 17.23 0.45
CA LYS A 111 -17.91 17.04 -0.18
C LYS A 111 -17.55 15.55 -0.20
N LEU A 112 -17.61 14.88 0.94
CA LEU A 112 -17.34 13.44 1.03
C LEU A 112 -18.23 12.64 0.10
N GLN A 113 -19.52 12.96 0.00
CA GLN A 113 -20.43 12.30 -0.93
C GLN A 113 -19.89 12.34 -2.36
N THR A 114 -19.54 13.54 -2.84
CA THR A 114 -19.03 13.74 -4.21
C THR A 114 -17.70 13.01 -4.43
N VAL A 115 -16.77 13.11 -3.45
CA VAL A 115 -15.45 12.47 -3.52
C VAL A 115 -15.58 10.95 -3.53
N LEU A 116 -16.36 10.38 -2.61
CA LEU A 116 -16.54 8.93 -2.49
C LEU A 116 -17.32 8.35 -3.67
N GLU A 117 -18.29 9.07 -4.23
CA GLU A 117 -18.99 8.67 -5.46
C GLU A 117 -18.00 8.49 -6.62
N LYS A 118 -17.18 9.51 -6.90
CA LYS A 118 -16.19 9.45 -7.98
C LYS A 118 -15.12 8.39 -7.72
N ILE A 119 -14.67 8.21 -6.48
CA ILE A 119 -13.76 7.10 -6.12
C ILE A 119 -14.42 5.76 -6.41
N ASN A 120 -15.67 5.55 -5.98
CA ASN A 120 -16.38 4.29 -6.19
C ASN A 120 -16.60 3.99 -7.69
N GLU A 121 -16.93 5.01 -8.49
CA GLU A 121 -17.04 4.90 -9.95
C GLU A 121 -15.71 4.50 -10.61
N THR A 122 -14.60 4.99 -10.06
CA THR A 122 -13.25 4.72 -10.56
C THR A 122 -12.78 3.31 -10.18
N LEU A 123 -12.93 2.93 -8.91
CA LEU A 123 -12.51 1.63 -8.40
C LEU A 123 -13.35 0.47 -8.95
N LYS A 124 -14.63 0.72 -9.29
CA LYS A 124 -15.59 -0.28 -9.83
C LYS A 124 -15.67 -1.56 -8.99
N LEU A 125 -15.53 -1.40 -7.67
CA LEU A 125 -15.60 -2.52 -6.74
C LEU A 125 -17.04 -3.00 -6.58
N PRO A 126 -17.26 -4.31 -6.36
CA PRO A 126 -18.59 -4.82 -6.06
C PRO A 126 -19.07 -4.24 -4.72
N PRO A 127 -20.38 -3.94 -4.56
CA PRO A 127 -20.90 -3.27 -3.36
C PRO A 127 -20.54 -3.94 -2.04
N ARG A 128 -20.41 -5.28 -2.02
CA ARG A 128 -20.00 -6.06 -0.85
C ARG A 128 -18.58 -5.77 -0.33
N SER A 129 -17.72 -5.29 -1.22
CA SER A 129 -16.30 -4.98 -0.94
C SER A 129 -16.10 -3.54 -0.49
N ILE A 130 -17.10 -2.68 -0.69
CA ILE A 130 -17.06 -1.29 -0.23
C ILE A 130 -17.38 -1.29 1.27
N LYS A 131 -16.38 -0.93 2.08
CA LYS A 131 -16.48 -0.87 3.55
C LYS A 131 -16.50 0.56 4.09
N TRP A 132 -16.67 1.54 3.22
CA TRP A 132 -16.71 2.97 3.54
C TRP A 132 -17.97 3.62 2.98
N ASN A 133 -18.43 4.65 3.68
CA ASN A 133 -19.49 5.57 3.28
C ASN A 133 -19.26 6.94 3.96
N VAL A 134 -20.03 7.95 3.57
CA VAL A 134 -19.89 9.32 4.08
C VAL A 134 -19.95 9.37 5.60
N ASP A 135 -20.94 8.73 6.22
CA ASP A 135 -21.11 8.78 7.67
C ASP A 135 -19.95 8.11 8.41
N SER A 136 -19.46 6.96 7.92
CA SER A 136 -18.33 6.26 8.53
C SER A 136 -17.02 7.03 8.44
N VAL A 137 -16.73 7.68 7.30
CA VAL A 137 -15.51 8.48 7.12
C VAL A 137 -15.60 9.76 7.94
N HIS A 138 -16.76 10.43 7.91
CA HIS A 138 -16.99 11.66 8.67
C HIS A 138 -16.97 11.41 10.19
N ALA A 139 -17.47 10.25 10.64
CA ALA A 139 -17.36 9.75 12.01
C ALA A 139 -15.95 9.22 12.36
N LYS A 140 -14.93 9.51 11.55
CA LYS A 140 -13.52 9.17 11.80
C LYS A 140 -13.27 7.67 11.97
N SER A 141 -14.05 6.83 11.31
CA SER A 141 -13.85 5.38 11.36
C SER A 141 -12.54 5.01 10.69
N LEU A 142 -11.52 4.72 11.51
CA LEU A 142 -10.20 4.30 11.03
C LEU A 142 -10.31 3.07 10.11
N VAL A 143 -11.22 2.15 10.41
CA VAL A 143 -11.45 0.94 9.58
C VAL A 143 -11.93 1.31 8.18
N ALA A 144 -12.92 2.21 8.07
CA ALA A 144 -13.44 2.66 6.78
C ALA A 144 -12.36 3.41 5.98
N ILE A 145 -11.60 4.28 6.66
CA ILE A 145 -10.52 5.07 6.06
C ILE A 145 -9.39 4.17 5.56
N LEU A 146 -8.97 3.17 6.35
CA LEU A 146 -7.94 2.22 5.94
C LEU A 146 -8.38 1.38 4.75
N HIS A 147 -9.60 0.83 4.75
CA HIS A 147 -10.14 0.09 3.59
C HIS A 147 -10.15 0.94 2.33
N LEU A 148 -10.56 2.21 2.44
CA LEU A 148 -10.57 3.16 1.32
C LEU A 148 -9.14 3.42 0.79
N LEU A 149 -8.18 3.69 1.66
CA LEU A 149 -6.80 3.98 1.28
C LEU A 149 -6.06 2.76 0.72
N VAL A 150 -6.30 1.57 1.28
CA VAL A 150 -5.79 0.31 0.73
C VAL A 150 -6.35 0.08 -0.67
N ALA A 151 -7.66 0.29 -0.87
CA ALA A 151 -8.26 0.14 -2.20
C ALA A 151 -7.69 1.15 -3.22
N LEU A 152 -7.51 2.41 -2.82
CA LEU A 152 -6.90 3.46 -3.66
C LEU A 152 -5.45 3.13 -4.00
N SER A 153 -4.62 2.81 -3.00
CA SER A 153 -3.21 2.47 -3.23
C SER A 153 -3.05 1.24 -4.13
N GLN A 154 -3.91 0.23 -3.99
CA GLN A 154 -3.90 -0.94 -4.87
C GLN A 154 -4.35 -0.60 -6.30
N TYR A 155 -5.43 0.16 -6.47
CA TYR A 155 -5.96 0.51 -7.79
C TYR A 155 -4.99 1.38 -8.59
N PHE A 156 -4.47 2.44 -7.96
CA PHE A 156 -3.49 3.34 -8.57
C PHE A 156 -2.06 2.80 -8.54
N ARG A 157 -1.87 1.60 -7.96
CA ARG A 157 -0.57 0.93 -7.84
C ARG A 157 0.49 1.84 -7.24
N ALA A 158 0.13 2.43 -6.11
CA ALA A 158 0.98 3.31 -5.35
C ALA A 158 2.37 2.68 -5.10
N PRO A 159 3.45 3.48 -5.13
CA PRO A 159 4.82 3.02 -4.93
C PRO A 159 5.13 2.69 -3.45
N ILE A 160 4.28 1.87 -2.82
CA ILE A 160 4.35 1.51 -1.40
C ILE A 160 4.15 0.02 -1.19
N ARG A 161 4.78 -0.51 -0.14
CA ARG A 161 4.62 -1.90 0.29
C ARG A 161 3.68 -1.97 1.48
N LEU A 162 2.46 -2.46 1.26
CA LEU A 162 1.53 -2.70 2.35
C LEU A 162 1.95 -3.96 3.13
N PRO A 163 1.90 -3.94 4.47
CA PRO A 163 2.08 -5.15 5.27
C PRO A 163 0.95 -6.17 5.03
N ASP A 164 1.30 -7.46 5.02
CA ASP A 164 0.35 -8.55 4.78
C ASP A 164 -0.41 -8.97 6.05
N HIS A 165 -1.68 -9.36 5.84
CA HIS A 165 -2.57 -9.91 6.86
C HIS A 165 -2.75 -8.98 8.07
N VAL A 166 -2.93 -7.69 7.83
CA VAL A 166 -3.27 -6.72 8.87
C VAL A 166 -4.76 -6.85 9.18
N SER A 167 -5.07 -7.12 10.43
CA SER A 167 -6.43 -7.22 10.93
C SER A 167 -6.62 -6.31 12.13
N ILE A 168 -7.84 -5.77 12.29
CA ILE A 168 -8.23 -4.91 13.39
C ILE A 168 -9.37 -5.60 14.13
N GLN A 169 -9.24 -5.73 15.46
CA GLN A 169 -10.36 -6.17 16.28
C GLN A 169 -11.32 -4.98 16.47
N VAL A 170 -12.57 -5.20 16.09
CA VAL A 170 -13.63 -4.21 16.20
C VAL A 170 -14.72 -4.73 17.13
N VAL A 171 -15.24 -3.86 17.98
CA VAL A 171 -16.43 -4.11 18.78
C VAL A 171 -17.61 -3.54 18.04
N VAL A 172 -18.53 -4.40 17.64
CA VAL A 172 -19.80 -4.01 17.05
C VAL A 172 -20.82 -3.98 18.15
N VAL A 173 -21.37 -2.80 18.40
CA VAL A 173 -22.44 -2.56 19.36
C VAL A 173 -23.73 -2.36 18.57
N GLN A 174 -24.76 -3.14 18.90
CA GLN A 174 -26.08 -3.04 18.30
C GLN A 174 -27.12 -2.93 19.41
N LYS A 175 -28.04 -1.97 19.29
CA LYS A 175 -29.20 -1.90 20.17
C LYS A 175 -30.33 -2.77 19.62
N ARG A 176 -30.75 -3.79 20.39
CA ARG A 176 -31.90 -4.64 20.09
C ARG A 176 -32.80 -4.74 21.30
N GLU A 177 -34.09 -4.49 21.09
CA GLU A 177 -35.14 -4.55 22.10
C GLU A 177 -34.81 -3.66 23.31
N GLY A 178 -34.18 -2.50 23.08
CA GLY A 178 -33.73 -1.60 24.13
C GLY A 178 -32.43 -1.98 24.85
N ILE A 179 -31.83 -3.15 24.55
CA ILE A 179 -30.59 -3.64 25.16
C ILE A 179 -29.42 -3.48 24.18
N LEU A 180 -28.28 -3.00 24.68
CA LEU A 180 -27.03 -2.95 23.92
C LEU A 180 -26.37 -4.33 23.88
N GLN A 181 -26.31 -4.93 22.69
CA GLN A 181 -25.57 -6.16 22.43
C GLN A 181 -24.22 -5.80 21.81
N SER A 182 -23.12 -6.27 22.41
CA SER A 182 -21.79 -6.14 21.84
C SER A 182 -21.32 -7.49 21.29
N ARG A 183 -20.55 -7.44 20.20
CA ARG A 183 -19.80 -8.59 19.68
C ARG A 183 -18.46 -8.14 19.15
N GLN A 184 -17.44 -8.95 19.36
CA GLN A 184 -16.13 -8.72 18.77
C GLN A 184 -16.05 -9.38 17.40
N ILE A 185 -15.57 -8.61 16.42
CA ILE A 185 -15.31 -9.07 15.05
C ILE A 185 -13.87 -8.73 14.72
N GLN A 186 -13.18 -9.62 14.03
CA GLN A 186 -11.88 -9.31 13.45
C GLN A 186 -12.09 -8.89 12.00
N GLU A 187 -11.74 -7.65 11.69
CA GLU A 187 -11.83 -7.09 10.35
C GLU A 187 -10.45 -7.14 9.69
N GLU A 188 -10.32 -7.87 8.57
CA GLU A 188 -9.08 -7.94 7.79
C GLU A 188 -8.99 -6.72 6.87
N ILE A 189 -7.97 -5.88 7.06
CA ILE A 189 -7.72 -4.65 6.29
C ILE A 189 -6.86 -4.94 5.07
N THR A 190 -5.78 -5.71 5.24
CA THR A 190 -4.96 -6.20 4.14
C THR A 190 -5.03 -7.72 4.10
N GLY A 191 -5.39 -8.25 2.94
CA GLY A 191 -5.30 -9.69 2.68
C GLY A 191 -3.87 -10.09 2.29
N ASN A 192 -3.75 -11.12 1.44
CA ASN A 192 -2.49 -11.36 0.74
C ASN A 192 -2.30 -10.29 -0.35
N THR A 193 -1.41 -9.32 -0.09
CA THR A 193 -1.20 -8.15 -0.97
C THR A 193 -0.63 -8.56 -2.33
N GLU A 194 -0.07 -9.77 -2.46
CA GLU A 194 0.39 -10.36 -3.73
C GLU A 194 -0.73 -10.62 -4.74
N ALA A 195 -2.00 -10.64 -4.30
CA ALA A 195 -3.12 -10.84 -5.22
C ALA A 195 -3.41 -9.59 -6.09
N PHE A 196 -2.98 -8.41 -5.66
CA PHE A 196 -3.24 -7.14 -6.34
C PHE A 196 -2.08 -6.67 -7.24
N SER A 197 -0.89 -7.28 -7.13
CA SER A 197 0.28 -7.04 -8.01
C SER A 197 0.17 -7.70 -9.40
N GLY A 198 -1.06 -7.91 -9.87
CA GLY A 198 -1.33 -8.54 -11.15
C GLY A 198 -1.26 -10.06 -11.06
N ARG A 199 -2.24 -10.72 -11.66
CA ARG A 199 -2.33 -12.18 -11.81
C ARG A 199 -0.98 -12.78 -12.23
N HIS A 200 -0.23 -13.30 -11.27
CA HIS A 200 0.83 -14.25 -11.53
C HIS A 200 0.53 -15.48 -10.69
N GLU A 201 0.42 -16.63 -11.36
CA GLU A 201 0.44 -17.92 -10.67
C GLU A 201 1.68 -17.94 -9.76
N ARG A 202 1.47 -18.29 -8.48
CA ARG A 202 2.54 -18.40 -7.49
C ARG A 202 3.70 -19.17 -8.11
N ASP A 203 4.88 -18.57 -8.11
CA ASP A 203 6.07 -19.17 -8.67
C ASP A 203 7.06 -19.61 -7.58
N ALA A 204 8.18 -20.18 -8.01
CA ALA A 204 9.20 -20.68 -7.11
C ALA A 204 9.76 -19.59 -6.17
N PHE A 205 9.73 -18.31 -6.59
CA PHE A 205 10.17 -17.21 -5.72
C PHE A 205 9.18 -16.94 -4.59
N ASP A 206 7.88 -17.11 -4.79
CA ASP A 206 6.90 -16.94 -3.71
C ASP A 206 7.11 -18.00 -2.62
N THR A 207 7.27 -19.25 -3.03
CA THR A 207 7.58 -20.35 -2.09
C THR A 207 8.91 -20.16 -1.38
N LEU A 208 9.92 -19.63 -2.09
CA LEU A 208 11.26 -19.38 -1.54
C LEU A 208 11.24 -18.32 -0.45
N PHE A 209 10.49 -17.23 -0.66
CA PHE A 209 10.33 -16.16 0.32
C PHE A 209 9.53 -16.62 1.54
N ASP A 210 8.44 -17.35 1.33
CA ASP A 210 7.53 -17.77 2.39
C ASP A 210 8.15 -18.83 3.32
N HIS A 211 8.88 -19.80 2.75
CA HIS A 211 9.22 -21.04 3.46
C HIS A 211 10.72 -21.37 3.52
N ALA A 212 11.61 -20.59 2.86
CA ALA A 212 13.02 -20.96 2.74
C ALA A 212 14.00 -19.76 2.77
N PRO A 213 14.05 -18.98 3.87
CA PRO A 213 14.92 -17.81 4.00
C PRO A 213 16.41 -18.15 3.85
N ASP A 214 16.86 -19.33 4.30
CA ASP A 214 18.25 -19.76 4.14
C ASP A 214 18.61 -19.97 2.66
N LYS A 215 17.70 -20.55 1.87
CA LYS A 215 17.90 -20.74 0.43
C LYS A 215 17.85 -19.41 -0.31
N LEU A 216 17.00 -18.47 0.13
CA LEU A 216 16.95 -17.12 -0.41
C LEU A 216 18.32 -16.41 -0.30
N ASN A 217 19.00 -16.54 0.84
CA ASN A 217 20.33 -15.96 1.04
C ASN A 217 21.38 -16.58 0.11
N VAL A 218 21.29 -17.88 -0.19
CA VAL A 218 22.17 -18.53 -1.17
C VAL A 218 21.91 -17.97 -2.57
N VAL A 219 20.64 -17.85 -2.99
CA VAL A 219 20.26 -17.26 -4.29
C VAL A 219 20.79 -15.83 -4.41
N LYS A 220 20.63 -14.99 -3.38
CA LYS A 220 21.19 -13.63 -3.35
C LYS A 220 22.69 -13.62 -3.61
N LYS A 221 23.46 -14.46 -2.90
CA LYS A 221 24.93 -14.56 -3.07
C LYS A 221 25.32 -15.01 -4.48
N THR A 222 24.58 -15.97 -5.05
CA THR A 222 24.82 -16.43 -6.42
C THR A 222 24.58 -15.31 -7.43
N LEU A 223 23.48 -14.56 -7.29
CA LEU A 223 23.15 -13.45 -8.19
C LEU A 223 24.14 -12.30 -8.05
N ILE A 224 24.55 -11.93 -6.83
CA ILE A 224 25.62 -10.95 -6.60
C ILE A 224 26.90 -11.37 -7.33
N THR A 225 27.31 -12.63 -7.17
CA THR A 225 28.51 -13.17 -7.83
C THR A 225 28.39 -13.07 -9.36
N PHE A 226 27.23 -13.43 -9.90
CA PHE A 226 26.95 -13.34 -11.32
C PHE A 226 27.02 -11.90 -11.84
N VAL A 227 26.29 -10.95 -11.24
CA VAL A 227 26.27 -9.57 -11.74
C VAL A 227 27.65 -8.91 -11.61
N ASN A 228 28.38 -9.15 -10.52
CA ASN A 228 29.73 -8.60 -10.33
C ASN A 228 30.76 -9.20 -11.30
N LYS A 229 30.58 -10.45 -11.76
CA LYS A 229 31.43 -11.01 -12.83
C LYS A 229 31.44 -10.11 -14.09
N HIS A 230 30.31 -9.47 -14.38
CA HIS A 230 30.16 -8.58 -15.54
C HIS A 230 30.42 -7.12 -15.16
N LEU A 231 29.73 -6.58 -14.15
CA LEU A 231 29.80 -5.16 -13.78
C LEU A 231 31.18 -4.71 -13.29
N ASN A 232 31.99 -5.60 -12.71
CA ASN A 232 33.37 -5.27 -12.35
C ASN A 232 34.23 -4.91 -13.57
N LYS A 233 33.86 -5.34 -14.79
CA LYS A 233 34.54 -4.92 -16.03
C LYS A 233 34.43 -3.40 -16.27
N LEU A 234 33.46 -2.74 -15.63
CA LEU A 234 33.24 -1.30 -15.64
C LEU A 234 33.62 -0.62 -14.30
N ASN A 235 34.31 -1.34 -13.40
CA ASN A 235 34.60 -0.90 -12.02
C ASN A 235 33.33 -0.61 -11.19
N LEU A 236 32.23 -1.30 -11.48
CA LEU A 236 30.98 -1.22 -10.70
C LEU A 236 30.83 -2.48 -9.85
N GLU A 237 30.57 -2.30 -8.56
CA GLU A 237 30.37 -3.39 -7.60
C GLU A 237 28.96 -3.34 -7.00
N VAL A 238 28.33 -4.50 -6.93
CA VAL A 238 27.05 -4.73 -6.29
C VAL A 238 27.25 -5.47 -4.98
N THR A 239 26.82 -4.86 -3.89
CA THR A 239 26.78 -5.44 -2.53
C THR A 239 25.34 -5.68 -2.07
N GLU A 240 24.38 -4.88 -2.55
CA GLU A 240 22.98 -4.89 -2.15
C GLU A 240 22.05 -4.93 -3.36
N LEU A 241 21.42 -6.09 -3.59
CA LEU A 241 20.46 -6.28 -4.70
C LEU A 241 19.16 -5.51 -4.52
N GLU A 242 18.84 -5.06 -3.31
CA GLU A 242 17.56 -4.40 -3.00
C GLU A 242 17.51 -2.97 -3.54
N THR A 243 18.63 -2.26 -3.49
CA THR A 243 18.68 -0.81 -3.75
C THR A 243 19.47 -0.45 -5.00
N GLN A 244 20.57 -1.16 -5.30
CA GLN A 244 21.52 -0.74 -6.34
C GLN A 244 21.04 -0.94 -7.79
N PHE A 245 19.91 -1.62 -8.00
CA PHE A 245 19.28 -1.75 -9.31
C PHE A 245 18.07 -0.82 -9.49
N ALA A 246 17.65 -0.10 -8.44
CA ALA A 246 16.41 0.69 -8.41
C ALA A 246 16.43 1.89 -9.38
N ASP A 247 17.61 2.37 -9.77
CA ASP A 247 17.76 3.46 -10.74
C ASP A 247 17.79 2.98 -12.22
N GLY A 248 17.80 1.67 -12.43
CA GLY A 248 17.87 1.00 -13.74
C GLY A 248 19.22 1.09 -14.44
N VAL A 249 20.18 1.89 -13.97
CA VAL A 249 21.48 2.10 -14.65
C VAL A 249 22.26 0.79 -14.69
N TYR A 250 22.35 0.09 -13.56
CA TYR A 250 23.07 -1.17 -13.48
C TYR A 250 22.42 -2.27 -14.34
N LEU A 251 21.08 -2.26 -14.50
CA LEU A 251 20.40 -3.21 -15.38
C LEU A 251 20.73 -2.95 -16.85
N VAL A 252 20.70 -1.69 -17.29
CA VAL A 252 21.04 -1.31 -18.67
C VAL A 252 22.48 -1.66 -19.01
N LEU A 253 23.42 -1.31 -18.13
CA LEU A 253 24.84 -1.62 -18.32
C LEU A 253 25.11 -3.13 -18.29
N LEU A 254 24.46 -3.86 -17.39
CA LEU A 254 24.56 -5.31 -17.34
C LEU A 254 24.07 -5.94 -18.66
N MET A 255 22.95 -5.50 -19.22
CA MET A 255 22.46 -6.00 -20.52
C MET A 255 23.47 -5.78 -21.65
N GLY A 256 24.06 -4.59 -21.76
CA GLY A 256 25.11 -4.34 -22.76
C GLY A 256 26.32 -5.27 -22.60
N LEU A 257 26.75 -5.53 -21.36
CA LEU A 257 27.85 -6.44 -21.07
C LEU A 257 27.53 -7.91 -21.38
N LEU A 258 26.28 -8.35 -21.15
CA LEU A 258 25.85 -9.72 -21.40
C LEU A 258 25.72 -10.04 -22.89
N GLU A 259 25.27 -9.06 -23.68
CA GLU A 259 25.11 -9.20 -25.14
C GLU A 259 26.36 -8.77 -25.91
N GLY A 260 27.36 -8.18 -25.24
CA GLY A 260 28.63 -7.78 -25.85
C GLY A 260 28.53 -6.52 -26.73
N TYR A 261 27.56 -5.64 -26.46
CA TYR A 261 27.44 -4.36 -27.15
C TYR A 261 27.46 -3.17 -26.20
N PHE A 262 27.78 -2.00 -26.74
CA PHE A 262 27.68 -0.74 -26.00
C PHE A 262 26.27 -0.17 -26.12
N VAL A 263 25.65 0.13 -24.97
CA VAL A 263 24.39 0.87 -24.94
C VAL A 263 24.70 2.37 -25.02
N PRO A 264 24.19 3.11 -26.03
CA PRO A 264 24.45 4.53 -26.14
C PRO A 264 23.96 5.31 -24.91
N LEU A 265 24.83 6.16 -24.35
CA LEU A 265 24.54 6.91 -23.12
C LEU A 265 23.41 7.94 -23.25
N HIS A 266 23.00 8.26 -24.49
CA HIS A 266 21.86 9.15 -24.74
C HIS A 266 20.52 8.40 -24.71
N SER A 267 20.53 7.06 -24.66
CA SER A 267 19.33 6.23 -24.66
C SER A 267 18.75 6.00 -23.26
N PHE A 268 19.48 6.36 -22.21
CA PHE A 268 19.07 6.19 -20.82
C PHE A 268 19.73 7.26 -19.94
N PHE A 269 19.21 7.47 -18.74
CA PHE A 269 19.71 8.45 -17.79
C PHE A 269 20.83 7.83 -16.94
N LEU A 270 22.06 8.33 -17.06
CA LEU A 270 23.19 7.86 -16.23
C LEU A 270 23.09 8.27 -14.76
N THR A 271 22.44 9.40 -14.49
CA THR A 271 22.24 9.95 -13.14
C THR A 271 20.78 10.33 -12.97
N PRO A 272 19.86 9.34 -12.92
CA PRO A 272 18.44 9.62 -12.85
C PRO A 272 18.07 10.25 -11.52
N ASP A 273 17.41 11.41 -11.56
CA ASP A 273 17.04 12.19 -10.36
C ASP A 273 15.55 12.08 -10.00
N SER A 274 14.69 11.78 -10.98
CA SER A 274 13.26 11.59 -10.79
C SER A 274 12.84 10.12 -10.82
N PHE A 275 11.70 9.81 -10.18
CA PHE A 275 11.08 8.49 -10.25
C PHE A 275 10.81 8.06 -11.70
N GLU A 276 10.30 8.98 -12.51
CA GLU A 276 9.99 8.77 -13.93
C GLU A 276 11.23 8.39 -14.74
N GLN A 277 12.37 9.06 -14.52
CA GLN A 277 13.63 8.72 -15.20
C GLN A 277 14.11 7.31 -14.83
N LYS A 278 13.98 6.91 -13.57
CA LYS A 278 14.33 5.54 -13.12
C LYS A 278 13.42 4.51 -13.77
N VAL A 279 12.11 4.77 -13.83
CA VAL A 279 11.13 3.90 -14.51
C VAL A 279 11.46 3.76 -15.99
N LEU A 280 11.84 4.84 -16.67
CA LEU A 280 12.27 4.80 -18.07
C LEU A 280 13.53 3.95 -18.27
N ASN A 281 14.53 4.07 -17.39
CA ASN A 281 15.74 3.24 -17.44
C ASN A 281 15.42 1.74 -17.29
N VAL A 282 14.59 1.38 -16.30
CA VAL A 282 14.21 -0.02 -16.07
C VAL A 282 13.36 -0.55 -17.23
N SER A 283 12.43 0.25 -17.75
CA SER A 283 11.62 -0.09 -18.92
C SER A 283 12.51 -0.39 -20.12
N PHE A 284 13.49 0.48 -20.38
CA PHE A 284 14.46 0.29 -21.44
C PHE A 284 15.30 -0.97 -21.23
N ALA A 285 15.75 -1.27 -20.01
CA ALA A 285 16.44 -2.53 -19.73
C ALA A 285 15.56 -3.76 -20.03
N PHE A 286 14.25 -3.70 -19.79
CA PHE A 286 13.32 -4.79 -20.11
C PHE A 286 13.07 -4.93 -21.61
N GLU A 287 13.12 -3.83 -22.37
CA GLU A 287 13.11 -3.87 -23.84
C GLU A 287 14.36 -4.59 -24.35
N LEU A 288 15.55 -4.21 -23.86
CA LEU A 288 16.80 -4.88 -24.22
C LEU A 288 16.75 -6.39 -23.92
N MET A 289 16.19 -6.79 -22.77
CA MET A 289 16.02 -8.21 -22.43
C MET A 289 15.16 -8.96 -23.46
N GLN A 290 14.04 -8.36 -23.88
CA GLN A 290 13.14 -8.96 -24.86
C GLN A 290 13.77 -9.02 -26.25
N ASP A 291 14.49 -7.97 -26.66
CA ASP A 291 15.22 -7.94 -27.93
C ASP A 291 16.31 -9.01 -27.99
N SER A 292 16.94 -9.30 -26.85
CA SER A 292 17.87 -10.43 -26.72
C SER A 292 17.19 -11.80 -26.76
N GLY A 293 15.86 -11.88 -26.72
CA GLY A 293 15.07 -13.11 -26.75
C GLY A 293 14.80 -13.73 -25.37
N LEU A 294 14.78 -12.94 -24.30
CA LEU A 294 14.16 -13.37 -23.03
C LEU A 294 12.65 -13.19 -23.10
N GLU A 295 11.92 -13.98 -22.30
CA GLU A 295 10.52 -13.67 -22.03
C GLU A 295 10.41 -12.31 -21.36
N LYS A 296 9.29 -11.62 -21.62
CA LYS A 296 8.98 -10.35 -20.98
C LYS A 296 9.08 -10.52 -19.45
N PRO A 297 9.91 -9.70 -18.77
CA PRO A 297 9.99 -9.75 -17.32
C PRO A 297 8.60 -9.66 -16.69
N LYS A 298 8.30 -10.57 -15.75
CA LYS A 298 7.03 -10.54 -15.00
C LYS A 298 6.88 -9.26 -14.17
N PRO A 299 7.92 -8.81 -13.43
CA PRO A 299 7.83 -7.56 -12.68
C PRO A 299 7.61 -6.37 -13.59
N ARG A 300 6.99 -5.32 -13.06
CA ARG A 300 6.90 -4.03 -13.75
C ARG A 300 8.14 -3.20 -13.44
N PRO A 301 8.48 -2.23 -14.29
CA PRO A 301 9.59 -1.32 -14.03
C PRO A 301 9.49 -0.63 -12.67
N GLU A 302 8.29 -0.20 -12.27
CA GLU A 302 8.07 0.48 -10.99
C GLU A 302 8.39 -0.42 -9.79
N ASP A 303 8.17 -1.73 -9.90
CA ASP A 303 8.44 -2.66 -8.80
C ASP A 303 9.96 -2.69 -8.49
N ILE A 304 10.81 -2.57 -9.53
CA ILE A 304 12.27 -2.46 -9.37
C ILE A 304 12.65 -1.11 -8.76
N VAL A 305 12.05 -0.01 -9.25
CA VAL A 305 12.33 1.35 -8.77
C VAL A 305 11.93 1.54 -7.30
N ASN A 306 10.89 0.81 -6.86
CA ASN A 306 10.42 0.78 -5.48
C ASN A 306 11.20 -0.19 -4.57
N CYS A 307 12.35 -0.68 -5.02
CA CYS A 307 13.21 -1.59 -4.26
C CYS A 307 12.51 -2.92 -3.88
N ASP A 308 11.55 -3.42 -4.68
CA ASP A 308 11.00 -4.76 -4.44
C ASP A 308 12.04 -5.83 -4.75
N LEU A 309 12.69 -6.30 -3.68
CA LEU A 309 13.71 -7.34 -3.75
C LEU A 309 13.22 -8.58 -4.49
N LYS A 310 11.96 -9.00 -4.31
CA LYS A 310 11.45 -10.21 -4.96
C LYS A 310 11.42 -10.04 -6.48
N SER A 311 10.95 -8.89 -6.95
CA SER A 311 11.00 -8.49 -8.37
C SER A 311 12.41 -8.40 -8.92
N THR A 312 13.34 -7.74 -8.20
CA THR A 312 14.73 -7.65 -8.63
C THR A 312 15.38 -9.03 -8.75
N LEU A 313 15.15 -9.92 -7.78
CA LEU A 313 15.68 -11.28 -7.84
C LEU A 313 15.09 -12.08 -9.02
N ARG A 314 13.80 -11.93 -9.34
CA ARG A 314 13.19 -12.56 -10.51
C ARG A 314 13.84 -12.11 -11.81
N VAL A 315 14.03 -10.80 -12.00
CA VAL A 315 14.71 -10.24 -13.18
C VAL A 315 16.13 -10.79 -13.30
N LEU A 316 16.93 -10.67 -12.23
CA LEU A 316 18.32 -11.11 -12.24
C LEU A 316 18.46 -12.62 -12.40
N TYR A 317 17.52 -13.41 -11.89
CA TYR A 317 17.52 -14.85 -12.06
C TYR A 317 17.22 -15.28 -13.50
N ASN A 318 16.35 -14.56 -14.21
CA ASN A 318 16.12 -14.78 -15.64
C ASN A 318 17.40 -14.50 -16.45
N LEU A 319 18.10 -13.40 -16.15
CA LEU A 319 19.40 -13.11 -16.74
C LEU A 319 20.42 -14.21 -16.41
N PHE A 320 20.55 -14.58 -15.14
CA PHE A 320 21.46 -15.65 -14.71
C PHE A 320 21.20 -16.95 -15.45
N THR A 321 19.93 -17.37 -15.56
CA THR A 321 19.56 -18.64 -16.20
C THR A 321 20.01 -18.69 -17.66
N LYS A 322 19.89 -17.56 -18.38
CA LYS A 322 20.30 -17.46 -19.78
C LYS A 322 21.81 -17.28 -19.95
N TYR A 323 22.44 -16.43 -19.15
CA TYR A 323 23.81 -15.96 -19.38
C TYR A 323 24.86 -16.52 -18.41
N ARG A 324 24.51 -17.44 -17.51
CA ARG A 324 25.45 -18.06 -16.55
C ARG A 324 26.75 -18.62 -17.14
N ASN A 325 26.75 -18.96 -18.43
CA ASN A 325 27.89 -19.53 -19.13
C ASN A 325 28.64 -18.52 -20.02
N VAL A 326 28.21 -17.25 -20.05
CA VAL A 326 28.87 -16.19 -20.82
C VAL A 326 30.07 -15.66 -20.02
N GLU A 327 31.19 -15.44 -20.71
CA GLU A 327 32.48 -15.03 -20.12
C GLU A 327 32.63 -13.51 -19.91
#